data_AF-A0A968K624-F1
#
_entry.id   AF-A0A968K624-F1
#
_cell.length_a   1.000
_cell.length_b   1.000
_cell.length_c   1.000
_cell.angle_alpha   90.00
_cell.angle_beta   90.00
_cell.angle_gamma   90.00
#
_symmetry.space_group_name_H-M   'P 1'
#
loop_
_entity.id
_entity.type
_entity.pdbx_description
1 polymer ?
#
loop_
_entity_poly.entity_id
_entity_poly.type
_entity_poly.pdbx_seq_one_letter_code
_entity_poly.pdbx_strand_id
1 'polypeptide(L)' 'PFLGEIPIDPEIRKGGDSGVPIVESHPESNAAKAFNQIAESILDTVEKK' A
#
# COMPACT_ATOMS: atom_id res chain seq x y z
N PRO A 1 0.76 8.39 14.88
CA PRO A 1 -0.34 7.45 15.22
C PRO A 1 -0.04 6.10 14.56
N PHE A 2 -0.70 5.02 14.98
CA PHE A 2 -0.70 3.79 14.20
C PHE A 2 -1.35 4.09 12.83
N LEU A 3 -0.70 3.66 11.74
CA LEU A 3 -1.12 4.01 10.37
C LEU A 3 -1.85 2.87 9.66
N GLY A 4 -1.65 1.62 10.10
CA GLY A 4 -2.22 0.43 9.49
C GLY A 4 -1.22 -0.73 9.48
N GLU A 5 -1.64 -1.85 8.92
CA GLU A 5 -0.84 -3.05 8.73
C GLU A 5 -0.91 -3.52 7.27
N ILE A 6 0.13 -4.21 6.81
CA ILE A 6 0.21 -4.75 5.46
C ILE A 6 0.49 -6.25 5.59
N PRO A 7 -0.32 -7.13 4.96
CA PRO A 7 -0.07 -8.57 4.99
C PRO A 7 1.25 -8.90 4.28
N ILE A 8 1.95 -9.93 4.78
CA ILE A 8 3.15 -10.44 4.12
C ILE A 8 2.74 -11.13 2.81
N ASP A 9 3.17 -10.55 1.70
CA ASP A 9 2.86 -11.02 0.36
C ASP A 9 4.14 -11.09 -0.50
N PRO A 10 4.52 -12.28 -1.03
CA PRO A 10 5.69 -12.42 -1.91
C PRO A 10 5.68 -11.51 -3.14
N GLU A 11 4.50 -11.11 -3.63
CA GLU A 11 4.38 -10.20 -4.78
C GLU A 11 4.94 -8.81 -4.47
N ILE A 12 4.98 -8.39 -3.19
CA ILE A 12 5.62 -7.12 -2.79
C ILE A 12 7.11 -7.14 -3.15
N ARG A 13 7.80 -8.23 -2.79
CA ARG A 13 9.24 -8.39 -3.08
C ARG A 13 9.48 -8.43 -4.58
N LYS A 14 8.69 -9.24 -5.31
CA LYS A 14 8.81 -9.36 -6.77
C LYS A 14 8.58 -8.02 -7.46
N GLY A 15 7.60 -7.25 -7.00
CA GLY A 15 7.33 -5.91 -7.51
C GLY A 15 8.50 -4.94 -7.26
N GLY A 16 9.13 -5.03 -6.08
CA GLY A 16 10.35 -4.30 -5.76
C GLY A 16 11.53 -4.68 -6.68
N ASP A 17 11.78 -5.98 -6.85
CA ASP A 17 12.89 -6.49 -7.68
C ASP A 17 12.71 -6.15 -9.17
N SER A 18 11.47 -6.20 -9.67
CA SER A 18 11.12 -5.91 -11.07
C SER A 18 10.94 -4.42 -11.37
N GLY A 19 10.84 -3.58 -10.35
CA GLY A 19 10.54 -2.15 -10.50
C GLY A 19 9.07 -1.84 -10.82
N VAL A 20 8.16 -2.81 -10.67
CA VAL A 20 6.71 -2.62 -10.83
C VAL A 20 6.00 -2.88 -9.50
N PRO A 21 5.72 -1.84 -8.69
CA PRO A 21 5.14 -1.99 -7.36
C PRO A 21 3.84 -2.81 -7.33
N ILE A 22 3.53 -3.43 -6.19
CA ILE A 22 2.32 -4.27 -6.04
C ILE A 22 1.01 -3.49 -6.26
N VAL A 23 1.01 -2.19 -5.95
CA VAL A 23 -0.14 -1.30 -6.18
C VAL A 23 -0.45 -1.08 -7.66
N GLU A 24 0.54 -1.29 -8.53
CA GLU A 24 0.39 -1.22 -10.00
C GLU A 24 0.20 -2.62 -10.61
N SER A 25 1.03 -3.59 -10.22
CA SER A 25 1.00 -4.94 -10.80
C SER A 25 -0.18 -5.80 -10.33
N HIS A 26 -0.63 -5.62 -9.09
CA HIS A 26 -1.72 -6.39 -8.48
C HIS A 26 -2.64 -5.47 -7.65
N PRO A 27 -3.32 -4.49 -8.28
CA PRO A 27 -4.10 -3.45 -7.60
C PRO A 27 -5.24 -4.03 -6.73
N GLU A 28 -5.75 -5.20 -7.11
CA GLU A 28 -6.84 -5.87 -6.39
C GLU A 28 -6.40 -6.73 -5.19
N SER A 29 -5.09 -6.90 -4.99
CA SER A 29 -4.55 -7.67 -3.87
C SER A 29 -4.84 -7.03 -2.51
N ASN A 30 -4.90 -7.85 -1.46
CA ASN A 30 -5.11 -7.35 -0.10
C ASN A 30 -3.98 -6.40 0.34
N ALA A 31 -2.73 -6.69 -0.07
CA ALA A 31 -1.58 -5.84 0.21
C ALA A 31 -1.68 -4.49 -0.50
N ALA A 32 -2.03 -4.45 -1.79
CA ALA A 32 -2.21 -3.20 -2.52
C ALA A 32 -3.33 -2.34 -1.92
N LYS A 33 -4.47 -2.96 -1.59
CA LYS A 33 -5.58 -2.28 -0.92
C LYS A 33 -5.20 -1.71 0.44
N ALA A 34 -4.42 -2.44 1.24
CA ALA A 34 -3.92 -1.95 2.52
C ALA A 34 -3.00 -0.73 2.35
N PHE A 35 -2.09 -0.74 1.37
CA PHE A 35 -1.26 0.43 1.06
C PHE A 35 -2.12 1.65 0.70
N ASN A 36 -3.13 1.49 -0.16
CA ASN A 36 -4.03 2.58 -0.56
C ASN A 36 -4.81 3.15 0.63
N GLN A 37 -5.34 2.30 1.51
CA GLN A 37 -6.06 2.75 2.71
C GLN A 37 -5.16 3.55 3.68
N ILE A 38 -3.91 3.12 3.84
CA ILE A 38 -2.92 3.85 4.64
C ILE A 38 -2.65 5.22 4.01
N ALA A 39 -2.46 5.27 2.69
CA ALA A 39 -2.20 6.51 1.96
C ALA A 39 -3.38 7.49 2.06
N GLU A 40 -4.62 7.01 1.89
CA GLU A 40 -5.84 7.79 2.07
C GLU A 40 -5.93 8.37 3.49
N SER A 41 -5.67 7.57 4.52
CA SER A 41 -5.70 8.01 5.92
C SER A 41 -4.66 9.11 6.22
N ILE A 42 -3.48 9.02 5.59
CA ILE A 42 -2.43 10.03 5.70
C ILE A 42 -2.87 11.32 5.01
N LEU A 43 -3.42 11.23 3.79
CA LEU A 43 -3.89 12.39 3.03
C LEU A 43 -4.97 13.14 3.82
N ASP A 44 -5.95 12.41 4.34
CA ASP A 44 -7.01 12.91 5.23
C ASP A 44 -6.46 13.71 6.42
N THR A 45 -5.33 13.25 6.97
CA THR A 45 -4.69 13.90 8.13
C THR A 45 -3.96 15.18 7.75
N VAL A 46 -3.39 15.23 6.54
CA VAL A 46 -2.69 16.41 6.02
C VAL A 46 -3.68 17.48 5.57
N GLU A 47 -4.80 17.10 4.97
CA GLU A 47 -5.83 18.04 4.48
C GLU A 47 -6.67 18.67 5.60
N LYS A 48 -6.85 17.97 6.72
CA LYS A 48 -7.57 18.49 7.90
C LYS A 48 -6.75 19.47 8.75
N LYS A 49 -5.53 19.81 8.31
CA LYS A 49 -4.58 20.67 9.00
C LYS A 49 -4.43 22.01 8.29
#